data_AF-A0A084H2A6-F1
#
_entry.id   AF-A0A084H2A6-F1
#
_cell.length_a   1.000
_cell.length_b   1.000
_cell.length_c   1.000
_cell.angle_alpha   90.00
_cell.angle_beta   90.00
_cell.angle_gamma   90.00
#
_symmetry.space_group_name_H-M   'P 1'
#
loop_
_entity.id
_entity.type
_entity.pdbx_description
1 polymer ?
#
loop_
_entity_poly.entity_id
_entity_poly.type
_entity_poly.pdbx_seq_one_letter_code
_entity_poly.pdbx_strand_id
1 'polypeptide(L)'
;MEQSEMNQMQELVKQAREAVIHAQMNFNPEEYQKAFKALTLAKEHVNAARAHEEETPALLHASEHLMHLNETLTALQSTNSF
;
A
#
# COMPACT_ATOMS: atom_id res chain seq x y z
N MET A 1 16.16 14.88 -9.26
CA MET A 1 15.82 13.44 -9.28
C MET A 1 14.78 13.12 -8.21
N GLU A 2 14.87 13.73 -7.02
CA GLU A 2 13.97 13.55 -5.87
C GLU A 2 12.45 13.75 -6.17
N GLN A 3 12.06 14.74 -6.98
CA GLN A 3 10.65 14.93 -7.35
C GLN A 3 10.04 13.74 -8.14
N SER A 4 10.85 13.01 -8.89
CA SER A 4 10.36 11.86 -9.67
C SER A 4 10.09 10.65 -8.76
N GLU A 5 10.90 10.47 -7.72
CA GLU A 5 10.81 9.35 -6.77
C GLU A 5 9.62 9.54 -5.83
N MET A 6 9.41 10.77 -5.34
CA MET A 6 8.24 11.13 -4.53
C MET A 6 6.92 10.93 -5.32
N ASN A 7 6.87 11.33 -6.59
CA ASN A 7 5.69 11.13 -7.44
C ASN A 7 5.42 9.65 -7.70
N GLN A 8 6.47 8.87 -7.95
CA GLN A 8 6.36 7.42 -8.14
C GLN A 8 5.83 6.74 -6.87
N MET A 9 6.34 7.10 -5.70
CA MET A 9 5.87 6.58 -4.42
C MET A 9 4.38 6.90 -4.21
N GLN A 10 3.95 8.14 -4.45
CA GLN A 10 2.55 8.53 -4.31
C GLN A 10 1.62 7.73 -5.24
N GLU A 11 2.05 7.51 -6.47
CA GLU A 11 1.29 6.69 -7.43
C GLU A 11 1.21 5.22 -6.98
N LEU A 12 2.29 4.66 -6.43
CA LEU A 12 2.28 3.30 -5.85
C LEU A 12 1.33 3.20 -4.64
N VAL A 13 1.34 4.20 -3.75
CA VAL A 13 0.40 4.26 -2.61
C VAL A 13 -1.05 4.33 -3.10
N LYS A 14 -1.32 5.10 -4.15
CA LYS A 14 -2.64 5.19 -4.78
C LYS A 14 -3.07 3.84 -5.38
N GLN A 15 -2.19 3.17 -6.11
CA GLN A 15 -2.46 1.85 -6.69
C GLN A 15 -2.73 0.80 -5.62
N ALA A 16 -1.95 0.80 -4.53
CA ALA A 16 -2.20 -0.07 -3.38
C ALA A 16 -3.58 0.17 -2.76
N ARG A 17 -3.97 1.44 -2.59
CA ARG A 17 -5.30 1.82 -2.10
C ARG A 17 -6.41 1.32 -3.02
N GLU A 18 -6.30 1.57 -4.32
CA GLU A 18 -7.29 1.12 -5.30
C GLU A 18 -7.43 -0.40 -5.27
N ALA A 19 -6.32 -1.14 -5.32
CA ALA A 19 -6.34 -2.60 -5.29
C ALA A 19 -6.98 -3.15 -4.00
N VAL A 20 -6.71 -2.56 -2.83
CA VAL A 20 -7.36 -2.97 -1.57
C VAL A 20 -8.87 -2.68 -1.60
N ILE A 21 -9.31 -1.53 -2.11
CA ILE A 21 -10.75 -1.22 -2.27
C ILE A 21 -11.41 -2.25 -3.20
N HIS A 22 -10.77 -2.59 -4.33
CA HIS A 22 -11.27 -3.60 -5.25
C HIS A 22 -11.41 -4.98 -4.58
N ALA A 23 -10.41 -5.38 -3.78
CA ALA A 23 -10.46 -6.63 -3.01
C ALA A 23 -11.55 -6.61 -1.91
N GLN A 24 -11.82 -5.45 -1.28
CA GLN A 24 -12.94 -5.30 -0.34
C GLN A 24 -14.29 -5.49 -1.03
N MET A 25 -14.46 -4.92 -2.22
CA MET A 25 -15.73 -4.94 -2.95
C MET A 25 -16.00 -6.29 -3.64
N ASN A 26 -14.95 -6.98 -4.09
CA ASN A 26 -15.06 -8.18 -4.92
C ASN A 26 -14.14 -9.28 -4.41
N PHE A 27 -14.26 -9.62 -3.13
CA PHE A 27 -13.31 -10.53 -2.50
C PHE A 27 -13.24 -11.88 -3.21
N ASN A 28 -12.05 -12.19 -3.72
CA ASN A 28 -11.65 -13.49 -4.23
C ASN A 28 -10.12 -13.61 -4.15
N PRO A 29 -9.55 -14.83 -4.29
CA PRO A 29 -8.11 -15.03 -4.16
C PRO A 29 -7.25 -14.18 -5.12
N GLU A 30 -7.74 -13.92 -6.33
CA GLU A 30 -7.01 -13.14 -7.34
C GLU A 30 -6.94 -11.66 -6.95
N GLU A 31 -8.08 -11.07 -6.56
CA GLU A 31 -8.15 -9.67 -6.12
C GLU A 31 -7.37 -9.45 -4.81
N TYR A 32 -7.44 -10.40 -3.88
CA TYR A 32 -6.59 -10.38 -2.70
C TYR A 32 -5.11 -10.38 -3.07
N GLN A 33 -4.68 -11.26 -3.98
CA GLN A 33 -3.27 -11.35 -4.38
C GLN A 33 -2.80 -10.09 -5.11
N LYS A 34 -3.65 -9.47 -5.95
CA LYS A 34 -3.37 -8.18 -6.58
C LYS A 34 -3.17 -7.08 -5.55
N ALA A 35 -4.09 -6.95 -4.59
CA ALA A 35 -4.00 -6.00 -3.50
C ALA A 35 -2.74 -6.21 -2.65
N PHE A 36 -2.42 -7.46 -2.31
CA PHE A 36 -1.23 -7.79 -1.54
C PHE A 36 0.06 -7.38 -2.26
N LYS A 37 0.18 -7.69 -3.56
CA LYS A 37 1.36 -7.31 -4.36
C LYS A 37 1.53 -5.79 -4.46
N ALA A 38 0.45 -5.07 -4.76
CA ALA A 38 0.49 -3.61 -4.86
C ALA A 38 0.87 -2.96 -3.52
N LEU A 39 0.31 -3.47 -2.42
CA LEU A 39 0.59 -3.00 -1.07
C LEU A 39 2.04 -3.25 -0.66
N THR A 40 2.58 -4.46 -0.93
CA THR A 40 3.98 -4.78 -0.64
C THR A 40 4.93 -3.85 -1.40
N LEU A 41 4.69 -3.65 -2.70
CA LEU A 41 5.53 -2.77 -3.52
C LEU A 41 5.50 -1.31 -3.00
N ALA A 42 4.32 -0.78 -2.66
CA ALA A 42 4.22 0.56 -2.10
C ALA A 42 4.96 0.69 -0.75
N LYS A 43 4.87 -0.33 0.12
CA LYS A 43 5.60 -0.37 1.40
C LYS A 43 7.12 -0.39 1.20
N GLU A 44 7.62 -1.15 0.24
CA GLU A 44 9.06 -1.19 -0.09
C GLU A 44 9.57 0.19 -0.50
N HIS A 45 8.85 0.89 -1.39
CA HIS A 45 9.23 2.23 -1.82
C HIS A 45 9.15 3.28 -0.71
N VAL A 46 8.09 3.27 0.11
CA VAL A 46 7.98 4.19 1.26
C VAL A 46 9.09 3.92 2.28
N ASN A 47 9.42 2.66 2.55
CA ASN A 47 10.50 2.31 3.48
C ASN A 47 11.88 2.71 2.92
N ALA A 48 12.11 2.54 1.62
CA ALA A 48 13.34 3.00 0.97
C ALA A 48 13.47 4.52 1.06
N ALA A 49 12.40 5.27 0.77
CA ALA A 49 12.39 6.72 0.90
C ALA A 49 12.65 7.17 2.35
N ARG A 50 12.02 6.52 3.35
CA ARG A 50 12.27 6.80 4.77
C ARG A 50 13.70 6.48 5.24
N ALA A 51 14.41 5.59 4.56
CA ALA A 51 15.80 5.24 4.89
C ALA A 51 16.82 6.23 4.30
N HIS A 52 16.47 6.94 3.23
CA HIS A 52 17.37 7.82 2.48
C HIS A 52 17.06 9.30 2.62
N GLU A 53 15.79 9.67 2.85
CA GLU A 53 15.32 11.05 2.99
C GLU A 53 15.08 11.40 4.45
N GLU A 54 15.14 12.70 4.78
CA GLU A 54 14.60 13.18 6.06
C GLU A 54 13.12 12.81 6.17
N GLU A 55 12.70 12.36 7.35
CA GLU A 55 11.32 11.95 7.57
C GLU A 55 10.38 13.15 7.38
N THR A 56 9.66 13.17 6.26
CA THR A 56 8.69 14.22 5.93
C THR A 56 7.28 13.83 6.39
N PRO A 57 6.38 14.80 6.64
CA PRO A 57 4.98 14.52 6.92
C PRO A 57 4.30 13.67 5.84
N ALA A 58 4.72 13.83 4.58
CA ALA A 58 4.19 13.03 3.46
C ALA A 58 4.59 11.55 3.58
N LEU A 59 5.83 11.26 3.95
CA LEU A 59 6.32 9.89 4.17
C LEU A 59 5.63 9.24 5.38
N LEU A 60 5.43 10.00 6.46
CA LEU A 60 4.70 9.52 7.63
C LEU A 60 3.25 9.17 7.26
N HIS A 61 2.54 10.09 6.61
CA HIS A 61 1.17 9.86 6.14
C HIS A 61 1.07 8.66 5.19
N ALA A 62 2.01 8.51 4.25
CA ALA A 62 2.05 7.37 3.34
C ALA A 62 2.25 6.05 4.11
N SER A 63 3.16 6.03 5.07
CA SER A 63 3.44 4.86 5.91
C SER A 63 2.22 4.46 6.75
N GLU A 64 1.58 5.41 7.43
CA GLU A 64 0.38 5.17 8.22
C GLU A 64 -0.78 4.68 7.35
N HIS A 65 -0.98 5.28 6.18
CA HIS A 65 -2.01 4.86 5.25
C HIS A 65 -1.78 3.41 4.77
N LEU A 66 -0.55 3.05 4.39
CA LEU A 66 -0.22 1.68 3.99
C LEU A 66 -0.38 0.67 5.15
N MET A 67 -0.14 1.09 6.39
CA MET A 67 -0.43 0.28 7.57
C MET A 67 -1.94 -0.05 7.66
N HIS A 68 -2.81 0.96 7.54
CA HIS A 68 -4.26 0.75 7.57
C HIS A 68 -4.78 -0.11 6.42
N LEU A 69 -4.21 0.04 5.22
CA LEU A 69 -4.52 -0.82 4.08
C LEU A 69 -4.10 -2.27 4.34
N ASN A 70 -2.98 -2.49 5.04
CA ASN A 70 -2.53 -3.82 5.45
C ASN A 70 -3.46 -4.46 6.48
N GLU A 71 -3.88 -3.70 7.49
CA GLU A 71 -4.86 -4.13 8.48
C GLU A 71 -6.17 -4.54 7.81
N THR A 72 -6.64 -3.72 6.87
CA THR A 72 -7.84 -3.99 6.06
C THR A 72 -7.70 -5.29 5.28
N LEU A 73 -6.59 -5.47 4.56
CA LEU A 73 -6.36 -6.67 3.75
C LEU A 73 -6.24 -7.94 4.61
N THR A 74 -5.61 -7.83 5.78
CA THR A 74 -5.51 -8.92 6.77
C THR A 74 -6.88 -9.29 7.33
N ALA A 75 -7.71 -8.30 7.63
CA ALA A 75 -9.08 -8.52 8.09
C ALA A 75 -9.96 -9.19 7.02
N LEU A 76 -9.82 -8.78 5.75
CA LEU A 76 -10.51 -9.44 4.63
C LEU A 76 -10.14 -10.92 4.53
N GLN A 77 -8.84 -11.24 4.59
CA GLN A 77 -8.37 -12.62 4.56
C GLN A 77 -8.95 -13.43 5.73
N SER A 78 -8.89 -12.88 6.94
CA SER A 78 -9.37 -13.56 8.15
C SER A 78 -10.88 -13.83 8.10
N THR A 79 -11.66 -12.88 7.55
CA THR A 79 -13.12 -12.99 7.44
C THR A 79 -13.56 -13.97 6.34
N ASN A 80 -12.76 -14.09 5.28
CA ASN A 80 -13.06 -14.94 4.11
C ASN A 80 -12.12 -16.15 4.01
N SER A 81 -11.51 -16.55 5.13
CA SER A 81 -10.69 -17.76 5.17
C SER A 81 -11.58 -18.98 4.89
N PHE A 82 -11.29 -19.68 3.80
CA PHE A 82 -11.93 -20.94 3.41
C PHE A 82 -11.49 -22.11 4.30
#